data_AF-A0A9D4SVX1-F1
#
_entry.id   AF-A0A9D4SVX1-F1
#
_cell.length_a   1.000
_cell.length_b   1.000
_cell.length_c   1.000
_cell.angle_alpha   90.00
_cell.angle_beta   90.00
_cell.angle_gamma   90.00
#
_symmetry.space_group_name_H-M   'P 1'
#
loop_
_entity.id
_entity.type
_entity.pdbx_description
1 polymer ?
#
loop_
_entity_poly.entity_id
_entity_poly.type
_entity_poly.pdbx_seq_one_letter_code
_entity_poly.pdbx_strand_id
1 'polypeptide(L)'
;MSWDNVTSDTIANCFRKCGFSTGPDVVPTGVNQEPDEDLVIEGWESLKTEASAQDFVTADDNVATCGLRSIEDLVDEVNEVESDSDGEDVDVCDQLPTTAENLHALDILRRTVYVGFQVQLDLTGIFMHGKIPTLKISLIQIFRAHLWQKIHESIVMDLCQVFDQELDALEIETVQKETIHPRKSYKMNSSCADVLLFATYKWNVSRPSLLADSK
;
A
#
# COMPACT_ATOMS: atom_id res chain seq x y z
N MET A 1 -6.92 3.35 -4.09
CA MET A 1 -6.31 2.59 -2.97
C MET A 1 -5.23 3.47 -2.34
N SER A 2 -4.85 3.25 -1.07
CA SER A 2 -3.86 4.10 -0.35
C SER A 2 -2.48 4.21 -1.02
N TRP A 3 -2.20 3.34 -2.00
CA TRP A 3 -0.96 3.31 -2.78
C TRP A 3 -0.97 4.25 -3.99
N ASP A 4 -2.14 4.67 -4.47
CA ASP A 4 -2.26 5.52 -5.67
C ASP A 4 -1.69 6.94 -5.43
N ASN A 5 -1.52 7.33 -4.16
CA ASN A 5 -0.99 8.64 -3.75
C ASN A 5 0.50 8.58 -3.36
N VAL A 6 1.15 7.42 -3.44
CA VAL A 6 2.55 7.26 -3.08
C VAL A 6 3.40 7.68 -4.27
N THR A 7 3.96 8.89 -4.21
CA THR A 7 4.88 9.41 -5.22
C THR A 7 6.31 8.91 -4.98
N SER A 8 7.15 8.96 -6.02
CA SER A 8 8.59 8.68 -5.94
C SER A 8 9.28 9.49 -4.84
N ASP A 9 8.84 10.74 -4.62
CA ASP A 9 9.37 11.61 -3.57
C ASP A 9 9.04 11.11 -2.16
N THR A 10 7.84 10.55 -1.97
CA THR A 10 7.44 9.93 -0.70
C THR A 10 8.36 8.76 -0.37
N ILE A 11 8.66 7.93 -1.37
CA ILE A 11 9.56 6.78 -1.24
C ILE A 11 10.99 7.26 -0.93
N ALA A 12 11.51 8.24 -1.69
CA ALA A 12 12.84 8.81 -1.47
C ALA A 12 13.01 9.40 -0.06
N ASN A 13 11.98 10.06 0.47
CA ASN A 13 12.00 10.60 1.83
C ASN A 13 12.01 9.50 2.91
N CYS A 14 11.35 8.36 2.67
CA CYS A 14 11.44 7.20 3.56
C CYS A 14 12.87 6.64 3.61
N PHE A 15 13.53 6.49 2.46
CA PHE A 15 14.92 6.04 2.40
C PHE A 15 15.89 7.02 3.09
N ARG A 16 15.67 8.33 2.92
CA ARG A 16 16.45 9.37 3.60
C ARG A 16 16.32 9.29 5.12
N LYS A 17 15.11 9.06 5.64
CA LYS A 17 14.89 8.86 7.09
C LYS A 17 15.55 7.59 7.64
N CYS A 18 15.80 6.61 6.79
CA CYS A 18 16.52 5.39 7.13
C CYS A 18 18.04 5.48 6.89
N GLY A 19 18.58 6.68 6.58
CA GLY A 19 20.01 6.92 6.42
C GLY A 19 20.56 6.68 5.01
N PHE A 20 19.72 6.32 4.04
CA PHE A 20 20.14 6.17 2.65
C PHE A 20 20.07 7.52 1.95
N SER A 21 21.23 8.09 1.61
CA SER A 21 21.35 9.30 0.81
C SER A 21 22.09 8.99 -0.50
N THR A 22 21.53 9.44 -1.62
CA THR A 22 22.17 9.35 -2.93
C THR A 22 22.86 10.69 -3.21
N GLY A 23 24.10 10.80 -2.77
CA GLY A 23 25.00 11.89 -3.17
C GLY A 23 25.51 12.73 -1.99
N PRO A 24 26.68 13.37 -2.16
CA PRO A 24 27.29 14.18 -1.15
C PRO A 24 26.65 15.57 -1.23
N ASP A 25 25.60 15.82 -0.45
CA ASP A 25 25.39 17.15 0.14
C ASP A 25 24.21 17.18 1.12
N VAL A 26 24.45 17.92 2.20
CA VAL A 26 23.55 18.36 3.28
C VAL A 26 23.34 17.38 4.43
N VAL A 27 24.32 17.45 5.35
CA VAL A 27 24.21 17.16 6.78
C VAL A 27 23.24 18.15 7.45
N PRO A 28 22.32 17.70 8.32
CA PRO A 28 21.95 18.44 9.52
C PRO A 28 22.64 17.79 10.72
N THR A 29 23.56 18.54 11.30
CA THR A 29 24.31 18.22 12.51
C THR A 29 23.39 17.91 13.67
N GLY A 30 23.57 16.74 14.29
CA GLY A 30 23.00 16.44 15.60
C GLY A 30 23.02 14.96 15.96
N VAL A 31 24.01 14.60 16.80
CA VAL A 31 24.13 13.36 17.60
C VAL A 31 24.96 12.22 16.97
N ASN A 32 26.22 12.16 17.44
CA ASN A 32 27.12 11.00 17.59
C ASN A 32 26.94 9.82 16.62
N GLN A 33 27.79 9.75 15.59
CA GLN A 33 28.11 8.51 14.88
C GLN A 33 29.62 8.32 14.83
N GLU A 34 30.06 7.08 15.12
CA GLU A 34 31.43 6.61 14.95
C GLU A 34 31.88 6.78 13.48
N PRO A 35 33.19 6.87 13.20
CA PRO A 35 33.66 7.07 11.83
C PRO A 35 33.39 5.80 11.01
N ASP A 36 32.36 5.85 10.16
CA ASP A 36 32.15 4.84 9.11
C ASP A 36 33.30 4.93 8.10
N GLU A 37 34.01 3.82 7.93
CA GLU A 37 34.93 3.64 6.80
C GLU A 37 34.09 3.60 5.52
N ASP A 38 34.19 4.66 4.70
CA ASP A 38 33.56 4.72 3.38
C ASP A 38 34.05 3.55 2.51
N LEU A 39 33.23 2.50 2.41
CA LEU A 39 33.42 1.41 1.45
C LEU A 39 33.11 1.92 0.04
N VAL A 40 34.08 2.58 -0.58
CA VAL A 40 34.01 2.95 -1.99
C VAL A 40 34.24 1.69 -2.83
N ILE A 41 33.14 1.09 -3.33
CA ILE A 41 33.20 -0.04 -4.25
C ILE A 41 33.59 0.48 -5.64
N GLU A 42 34.84 0.27 -6.05
CA GLU A 42 35.32 0.57 -7.40
C GLU A 42 34.54 -0.25 -8.45
N GLY A 43 34.06 0.42 -9.51
CA GLY A 43 33.33 -0.21 -10.62
C GLY A 43 31.81 -0.06 -10.59
N TRP A 44 31.25 0.62 -9.59
CA TRP A 44 29.80 0.88 -9.51
C TRP A 44 29.27 1.72 -10.68
N GLU A 45 30.11 2.58 -11.25
CA GLU A 45 29.77 3.38 -12.43
C GLU A 45 29.51 2.50 -13.67
N SER A 46 30.11 1.32 -13.74
CA SER A 46 29.95 0.35 -14.83
C SER A 46 28.63 -0.42 -14.77
N LEU A 47 27.92 -0.35 -13.63
CA LEU A 47 26.59 -0.96 -13.44
C LEU A 47 25.44 -0.01 -13.74
N LYS A 48 25.72 1.25 -14.10
CA LYS A 48 24.71 2.21 -14.54
C LYS A 48 24.08 1.68 -15.83
N THR A 49 22.85 1.20 -15.71
CA THR A 49 22.00 0.77 -16.83
C THR A 49 21.17 1.97 -17.28
N GLU A 50 21.07 2.20 -18.58
CA GLU A 50 20.24 3.28 -19.14
C GLU A 50 18.73 2.99 -19.07
N ALA A 51 18.36 1.82 -18.55
CA ALA A 51 16.97 1.43 -18.33
C ALA A 51 16.45 1.97 -16.99
N SER A 52 15.28 2.60 -17.03
CA SER A 52 14.55 2.99 -15.83
C SER A 52 13.93 1.75 -15.16
N ALA A 53 13.65 1.85 -13.86
CA ALA A 53 12.94 0.78 -13.15
C ALA A 53 11.56 0.49 -13.78
N GLN A 54 10.94 1.50 -14.42
CA GLN A 54 9.67 1.34 -15.12
C GLN A 54 9.82 0.44 -16.35
N ASP A 55 10.94 0.56 -17.07
CA ASP A 55 11.22 -0.28 -18.24
C ASP A 55 11.35 -1.76 -17.89
N PHE A 56 11.79 -2.08 -16.67
CA PHE A 56 11.82 -3.46 -16.16
C PHE A 56 10.42 -3.97 -15.75
N VAL A 57 9.61 -3.11 -15.15
CA VAL A 57 8.26 -3.47 -14.67
C VAL A 57 7.27 -3.65 -15.82
N THR A 58 7.42 -2.90 -16.91
CA THR A 58 6.55 -2.96 -18.09
C THR A 58 7.17 -3.77 -19.23
N ALA A 59 8.29 -4.45 -18.99
CA ALA A 59 9.06 -5.16 -20.02
C ALA A 59 8.24 -6.24 -20.73
N ASP A 60 7.32 -6.87 -20.00
CA ASP A 60 6.48 -7.98 -20.44
C ASP A 60 5.02 -7.58 -20.70
N ASP A 61 4.68 -6.30 -20.57
CA ASP A 61 3.29 -5.81 -20.70
C ASP A 61 2.69 -6.13 -22.07
N ASN A 62 3.50 -6.12 -23.14
CA ASN A 62 3.06 -6.42 -24.51
C ASN A 62 3.56 -7.79 -25.02
N VAL A 63 4.09 -8.63 -24.13
CA VAL A 63 4.59 -9.96 -24.48
C VAL A 63 3.46 -10.97 -24.29
N ALA A 64 3.13 -11.73 -25.35
CA ALA A 64 2.18 -12.82 -25.24
C ALA A 64 2.70 -13.86 -24.25
N THR A 65 1.91 -14.21 -23.24
CA THR A 65 2.33 -15.07 -22.12
C THR A 65 2.70 -16.49 -22.56
N CYS A 66 2.18 -16.94 -23.71
CA CYS A 66 2.59 -18.15 -24.39
C CYS A 66 2.05 -18.14 -25.83
N GLY A 67 2.88 -18.54 -26.80
CA GLY A 67 2.39 -18.93 -28.13
C GLY A 67 1.86 -20.36 -28.09
N LEU A 68 0.73 -20.63 -28.75
CA LEU A 68 0.32 -22.00 -29.03
C LEU A 68 1.33 -22.59 -30.03
N ARG A 69 2.16 -23.53 -29.60
CA ARG A 69 2.89 -24.38 -30.55
C ARG A 69 1.93 -25.43 -31.09
N SER A 70 1.88 -25.59 -32.41
CA SER A 70 1.18 -26.72 -33.00
C SER A 70 1.89 -28.03 -32.61
N ILE A 71 1.17 -29.16 -32.67
CA ILE A 71 1.81 -30.46 -32.39
C ILE A 71 2.84 -30.77 -33.47
N GLU A 72 2.60 -30.29 -34.70
CA GLU A 72 3.53 -30.37 -35.83
C GLU A 72 4.87 -29.67 -35.53
N ASP A 73 4.87 -28.44 -35.02
CA ASP A 73 6.10 -27.69 -34.69
C ASP A 73 6.95 -28.36 -33.59
N LEU A 74 6.30 -29.07 -32.67
CA LEU A 74 6.97 -29.86 -31.62
C LEU A 74 7.56 -31.16 -32.16
N VAL A 75 6.99 -31.71 -33.23
CA VAL A 75 7.47 -32.93 -33.88
C VAL A 75 8.64 -32.64 -34.82
N ASP A 76 8.63 -31.48 -35.48
CA ASP A 76 9.71 -31.07 -36.39
C ASP A 76 11.03 -30.73 -35.65
N GLU A 77 10.97 -30.15 -34.44
CA GLU A 77 12.17 -29.98 -33.58
C GLU A 77 12.76 -31.32 -33.10
N VAL A 78 11.94 -32.37 -32.99
CA VAL A 78 12.39 -33.71 -32.63
C VAL A 78 12.96 -34.47 -33.84
N ASN A 79 12.56 -34.08 -35.05
CA ASN A 79 12.89 -34.73 -36.30
C ASN A 79 13.84 -33.89 -37.18
N GLU A 80 14.83 -33.20 -36.63
CA GLU A 80 15.97 -32.67 -37.42
C GLU A 80 16.86 -33.80 -38.02
N VAL A 81 16.26 -34.74 -38.74
CA VAL A 81 16.84 -35.53 -39.82
C VAL A 81 15.79 -35.69 -40.92
N GLU A 82 15.93 -34.84 -41.94
CA GLU A 82 15.43 -34.96 -43.32
C GLU A 82 13.96 -34.63 -43.69
N SER A 83 13.83 -33.49 -44.39
CA SER A 83 13.34 -33.35 -45.79
C SER A 83 12.09 -32.48 -46.04
N ASP A 84 12.24 -31.65 -47.08
CA ASP A 84 11.38 -30.59 -47.63
C ASP A 84 9.89 -30.94 -47.81
N SER A 85 9.00 -29.97 -47.54
CA SER A 85 7.75 -29.81 -48.31
C SER A 85 7.13 -28.41 -48.14
N ASP A 86 6.84 -27.77 -49.28
CA ASP A 86 6.11 -26.50 -49.43
C ASP A 86 4.63 -26.60 -49.02
N GLY A 87 4.11 -25.58 -48.32
CA GLY A 87 2.69 -25.38 -48.05
C GLY A 87 2.41 -23.98 -47.49
N GLU A 88 1.71 -23.15 -48.27
CA GLU A 88 1.17 -21.85 -47.84
C GLU A 88 -0.12 -22.06 -47.03
N ASP A 89 -0.14 -21.67 -45.75
CA ASP A 89 -1.37 -21.42 -44.99
C ASP A 89 -1.24 -20.11 -44.21
N VAL A 90 -2.10 -19.14 -44.57
CA VAL A 90 -2.19 -17.84 -43.87
C VAL A 90 -3.10 -18.03 -42.67
N ASP A 91 -2.52 -18.31 -41.50
CA ASP A 91 -3.29 -18.41 -40.26
C ASP A 91 -3.57 -17.02 -39.67
N VAL A 92 -4.84 -16.71 -39.47
CA VAL A 92 -5.29 -15.43 -38.88
C VAL A 92 -5.03 -15.50 -37.38
N CYS A 93 -3.97 -14.85 -36.95
CA CYS A 93 -3.58 -14.78 -35.55
C CYS A 93 -4.59 -13.91 -34.76
N ASP A 94 -5.54 -14.52 -34.05
CA ASP A 94 -6.29 -13.84 -32.99
C ASP A 94 -5.27 -13.33 -31.97
N GLN A 95 -5.13 -12.00 -31.85
CA GLN A 95 -4.16 -11.41 -30.91
C GLN A 95 -4.47 -11.87 -29.49
N LEU A 96 -3.51 -12.59 -28.88
CA LEU A 96 -3.66 -13.06 -27.51
C LEU A 96 -3.70 -11.86 -26.55
N PRO A 97 -4.58 -11.90 -25.53
CA PRO A 97 -4.68 -10.83 -24.56
C PRO A 97 -3.36 -10.70 -23.80
N THR A 98 -2.91 -9.46 -23.68
CA THR A 98 -1.67 -9.08 -23.02
C THR A 98 -1.70 -9.38 -21.51
N THR A 99 -0.53 -9.46 -20.89
CA THR A 99 -0.40 -9.65 -19.43
C THR A 99 -1.17 -8.58 -18.65
N ALA A 100 -1.12 -7.32 -19.10
CA ALA A 100 -1.85 -6.21 -18.50
C ALA A 100 -3.38 -6.36 -18.63
N GLU A 101 -3.87 -6.79 -19.80
CA GLU A 101 -5.29 -7.05 -20.02
C GLU A 101 -5.80 -8.21 -19.16
N ASN A 102 -4.98 -9.26 -19.01
CA ASN A 102 -5.30 -10.40 -18.14
C ASN A 102 -5.31 -10.00 -16.66
N LEU A 103 -4.36 -9.16 -16.21
CA LEU A 103 -4.33 -8.66 -14.83
C LEU A 103 -5.53 -7.75 -14.53
N HIS A 104 -5.87 -6.87 -15.47
CA HIS A 104 -7.02 -5.97 -15.36
C HIS A 104 -8.34 -6.76 -15.36
N ALA A 105 -8.48 -7.74 -16.24
CA ALA A 105 -9.63 -8.64 -16.26
C ALA A 105 -9.75 -9.46 -14.96
N LEU A 106 -8.62 -9.92 -14.39
CA LEU A 106 -8.58 -10.60 -13.10
C LEU A 106 -9.02 -9.68 -11.95
N ASP A 107 -8.59 -8.41 -11.94
CA ASP A 107 -9.02 -7.44 -10.91
C ASP A 107 -10.52 -7.12 -11.03
N ILE A 108 -11.04 -6.99 -12.25
CA ILE A 108 -12.48 -6.85 -12.51
C ILE A 108 -13.23 -8.11 -12.04
N LEU A 109 -12.77 -9.31 -12.40
CA LEU A 109 -13.34 -10.59 -11.94
C LEU A 109 -13.31 -10.70 -10.41
N ARG A 110 -12.21 -10.33 -9.77
CA ARG A 110 -12.11 -10.31 -8.31
C ARG A 110 -13.12 -9.35 -7.67
N ARG A 111 -13.30 -8.17 -8.26
CA ARG A 111 -14.28 -7.18 -7.77
C ARG A 111 -15.72 -7.59 -8.04
N THR A 112 -16.00 -8.39 -9.09
CA THR A 112 -17.34 -8.79 -9.54
C THR A 112 -17.81 -10.14 -9.00
N VAL A 113 -16.93 -11.14 -8.88
CA VAL A 113 -17.24 -12.51 -8.39
C VAL A 113 -17.50 -12.53 -6.88
N TYR A 114 -16.87 -11.62 -6.12
CA TYR A 114 -17.11 -11.48 -4.69
C TYR A 114 -18.15 -10.41 -4.34
N VAL A 115 -18.91 -9.93 -5.34
CA VAL A 115 -20.07 -9.05 -5.13
C VAL A 115 -21.18 -9.81 -4.41
N GLY A 116 -21.74 -9.22 -3.36
CA GLY A 116 -22.95 -9.72 -2.69
C GLY A 116 -22.73 -10.42 -1.34
N PHE A 117 -21.49 -10.76 -0.96
CA PHE A 117 -21.18 -11.30 0.37
C PHE A 117 -20.10 -10.47 1.05
N GLN A 118 -20.50 -9.29 1.54
CA GLN A 118 -19.69 -8.46 2.43
C GLN A 118 -20.05 -8.78 3.88
N VAL A 119 -19.08 -9.24 4.66
CA VAL A 119 -19.25 -9.52 6.10
C VAL A 119 -18.21 -8.78 6.89
N GLN A 120 -18.63 -8.09 7.96
CA GLN A 120 -17.72 -7.50 8.92
C GLN A 120 -17.16 -8.58 9.85
N LEU A 121 -15.84 -8.61 10.06
CA LEU A 121 -15.21 -9.50 11.02
C LEU A 121 -15.51 -9.06 12.46
N ASP A 122 -15.91 -10.02 13.30
CA ASP A 122 -16.27 -9.75 14.70
C ASP A 122 -15.17 -8.98 15.43
N LEU A 123 -15.59 -7.97 16.21
CA LEU A 123 -14.72 -7.12 17.02
C LEU A 123 -13.70 -6.27 16.22
N THR A 124 -13.84 -6.18 14.90
CA THR A 124 -12.96 -5.38 14.05
C THR A 124 -13.77 -4.56 13.06
N GLY A 125 -13.15 -3.54 12.47
CA GLY A 125 -13.73 -2.77 11.38
C GLY A 125 -13.57 -3.38 9.99
N ILE A 126 -13.06 -4.61 9.90
CA ILE A 126 -12.62 -5.20 8.64
C ILE A 126 -13.80 -5.85 7.92
N PHE A 127 -14.02 -5.44 6.67
CA PHE A 127 -14.98 -6.09 5.79
C PHE A 127 -14.28 -7.10 4.90
N MET A 128 -14.81 -8.33 4.89
CA MET A 128 -14.39 -9.38 3.98
C MET A 128 -15.41 -9.51 2.86
N HIS A 129 -14.92 -9.53 1.63
CA HIS A 129 -15.69 -9.85 0.44
C HIS A 129 -15.43 -11.31 0.07
N GLY A 130 -16.49 -12.12 0.05
CA GLY A 130 -16.38 -13.55 -0.21
C GLY A 130 -15.94 -14.40 0.99
N LYS A 131 -15.99 -15.72 0.81
CA LYS A 131 -15.58 -16.70 1.83
C LYS A 131 -14.15 -17.16 1.55
N ILE A 132 -13.18 -16.51 2.20
CA ILE A 132 -11.76 -16.88 2.16
C ILE A 132 -11.34 -17.31 3.58
N PRO A 133 -11.50 -18.59 3.96
CA PRO A 133 -11.31 -19.03 5.34
C PRO A 133 -9.90 -18.81 5.87
N THR A 134 -8.88 -19.00 5.04
CA THR A 134 -7.47 -18.80 5.40
C THR A 134 -7.19 -17.35 5.80
N LEU A 135 -7.61 -16.40 4.97
CA LEU A 135 -7.48 -14.97 5.25
C LEU A 135 -8.25 -14.57 6.52
N LYS A 136 -9.48 -15.10 6.68
CA LYS A 136 -10.29 -14.87 7.89
C LYS A 136 -9.53 -15.29 9.15
N ILE A 137 -8.89 -16.46 9.14
CA ILE A 137 -8.12 -16.96 10.28
C ILE A 137 -6.93 -16.04 10.58
N SER A 138 -6.14 -15.67 9.56
CA SER A 138 -4.99 -14.79 9.73
C SER A 138 -5.37 -13.43 10.32
N LEU A 139 -6.44 -12.81 9.83
CA LEU A 139 -6.92 -11.51 10.36
C LEU A 139 -7.40 -11.61 11.81
N ILE A 140 -8.11 -12.68 12.17
CA ILE A 140 -8.53 -12.92 13.55
C ILE A 140 -7.32 -13.11 14.47
N GLN A 141 -6.27 -13.79 14.00
CA GLN A 141 -5.03 -13.97 14.77
C GLN A 141 -4.29 -12.65 15.00
N ILE A 142 -4.26 -11.76 14.01
CA ILE A 142 -3.66 -10.43 14.15
C ILE A 142 -4.44 -9.60 15.18
N PHE A 143 -5.76 -9.52 15.05
CA PHE A 143 -6.60 -8.66 15.90
C PHE A 143 -7.12 -9.33 17.18
N ARG A 144 -6.53 -10.46 17.59
CA ARG A 144 -6.91 -11.19 18.80
C ARG A 144 -6.79 -10.34 20.07
N ALA A 145 -7.44 -10.80 21.13
CA ALA A 145 -7.40 -10.15 22.45
C ALA A 145 -7.80 -8.66 22.42
N HIS A 146 -8.82 -8.35 21.61
CA HIS A 146 -9.40 -7.01 21.47
C HIS A 146 -8.40 -5.95 20.98
N LEU A 147 -7.46 -6.34 20.11
CA LEU A 147 -6.41 -5.43 19.64
C LEU A 147 -6.99 -4.20 18.95
N TRP A 148 -8.07 -4.34 18.17
CA TRP A 148 -8.74 -3.21 17.53
C TRP A 148 -9.23 -2.18 18.54
N GLN A 149 -9.93 -2.62 19.60
CA GLN A 149 -10.36 -1.73 20.68
C GLN A 149 -9.18 -1.08 21.40
N LYS A 150 -8.11 -1.84 21.66
CA LYS A 150 -6.91 -1.34 22.34
C LYS A 150 -6.17 -0.28 21.53
N ILE A 151 -6.09 -0.44 20.20
CA ILE A 151 -5.49 0.57 19.32
C ILE A 151 -6.31 1.86 19.40
N HIS A 152 -7.63 1.79 19.28
CA HIS A 152 -8.50 2.96 19.40
C HIS A 152 -8.34 3.66 20.75
N GLU A 153 -8.39 2.91 21.85
CA GLU A 153 -8.20 3.44 23.20
C GLU A 153 -6.81 4.05 23.39
N SER A 154 -5.74 3.42 22.89
CA SER A 154 -4.37 3.92 22.99
C SER A 154 -4.23 5.28 22.31
N ILE A 155 -4.72 5.40 21.07
CA ILE A 155 -4.63 6.67 20.31
C ILE A 155 -5.40 7.78 21.03
N VAL A 156 -6.59 7.49 21.56
CA VAL A 156 -7.39 8.47 22.32
C VAL A 156 -6.63 8.92 23.57
N MET A 157 -6.01 7.99 24.30
CA MET A 157 -5.22 8.31 25.50
C MET A 157 -3.98 9.16 25.17
N ASP A 158 -3.26 8.83 24.09
CA ASP A 158 -2.09 9.59 23.65
C ASP A 158 -2.49 11.03 23.26
N LEU A 159 -3.62 11.20 22.56
CA LEU A 159 -4.16 12.53 22.23
C LEU A 159 -4.54 13.32 23.48
N CYS A 160 -5.21 12.71 24.46
CA CYS A 160 -5.52 13.39 25.73
C CYS A 160 -4.24 13.88 26.42
N GLN A 161 -3.19 13.05 26.47
CA GLN A 161 -1.92 13.42 27.07
C GLN A 161 -1.24 14.60 26.36
N VAL A 162 -1.33 14.65 25.02
CA VAL A 162 -0.79 15.78 24.25
C VAL A 162 -1.60 17.05 24.53
N PHE A 163 -2.94 16.98 24.58
CA PHE A 163 -3.75 18.15 24.91
C PHE A 163 -3.54 18.64 26.35
N ASP A 164 -3.34 17.74 27.31
CA ASP A 164 -3.02 18.09 28.69
C ASP A 164 -1.67 18.83 28.83
N GLN A 165 -0.74 18.62 27.89
CA GLN A 165 0.55 19.33 27.85
C GLN A 165 0.43 20.73 27.23
N GLU A 166 -0.59 20.96 26.40
CA GLU A 166 -0.76 22.18 25.60
C GLU A 166 -1.96 23.03 26.07
N LEU A 167 -2.42 22.85 27.32
CA LEU A 167 -3.60 23.54 27.86
C LEU A 167 -3.50 25.07 27.75
N ASP A 168 -2.38 25.64 28.23
CA ASP A 168 -2.17 27.09 28.24
C ASP A 168 -2.01 27.65 26.82
N ALA A 169 -1.28 26.95 25.95
CA ALA A 169 -0.98 27.39 24.59
C ALA A 169 -2.23 27.40 23.70
N LEU A 170 -3.15 26.47 23.93
CA LEU A 170 -4.40 26.31 23.16
C LEU A 170 -5.62 26.94 23.84
N GLU A 171 -5.45 27.59 25.00
CA GLU A 171 -6.52 28.17 25.81
C GLU A 171 -7.63 27.15 26.16
N ILE A 172 -7.21 25.92 26.53
CA ILE A 172 -8.09 24.84 26.97
C ILE A 172 -8.24 24.91 28.49
N GLU A 173 -9.49 24.98 28.97
CA GLU A 173 -9.83 24.89 30.39
C GLU A 173 -9.73 23.45 30.89
N THR A 174 -10.35 22.51 30.17
CA THR A 174 -10.33 21.08 30.53
C THR A 174 -10.39 20.18 29.31
N VAL A 175 -9.67 19.05 29.39
CA VAL A 175 -9.72 17.94 28.44
C VAL A 175 -10.53 16.82 29.08
N GLN A 176 -11.71 16.53 28.53
CA GLN A 176 -12.58 15.47 29.04
C GLN A 176 -12.58 14.28 28.09
N LYS A 177 -12.10 13.14 28.56
CA LYS A 177 -12.26 11.87 27.86
C LYS A 177 -13.67 11.32 28.10
N GLU A 178 -14.39 11.02 27.03
CA GLU A 178 -15.76 10.53 27.10
C GLU A 178 -15.83 9.03 27.41
N THR A 179 -16.87 8.64 28.15
CA THR A 179 -17.18 7.22 28.34
C THR A 179 -17.92 6.69 27.12
N ILE A 180 -17.26 5.85 26.34
CA ILE A 180 -17.78 5.33 25.08
C ILE A 180 -18.36 3.93 25.19
N HIS A 181 -19.24 3.58 24.25
CA HIS A 181 -19.74 2.21 24.13
C HIS A 181 -18.58 1.25 23.73
N PRO A 182 -18.43 0.05 24.33
CA PRO A 182 -17.30 -0.86 24.08
C PRO A 182 -17.13 -1.34 22.63
N ARG A 183 -18.16 -1.18 21.81
CA ARG A 183 -18.17 -1.56 20.39
C ARG A 183 -18.05 -0.37 19.43
N LYS A 184 -17.89 0.85 19.95
CA LYS A 184 -17.83 2.07 19.14
C LYS A 184 -16.70 2.01 18.12
N SER A 185 -15.52 1.56 18.53
CA SER A 185 -14.29 1.56 17.72
C SER A 185 -14.39 0.83 16.37
N TYR A 186 -15.33 -0.11 16.23
CA TYR A 186 -15.59 -0.83 14.99
C TYR A 186 -17.05 -0.69 14.50
N LYS A 187 -17.77 0.33 14.98
CA LYS A 187 -19.10 0.67 14.46
C LYS A 187 -18.95 1.65 13.29
N MET A 188 -19.13 1.16 12.07
CA MET A 188 -18.80 1.92 10.85
C MET A 188 -19.92 2.83 10.33
N ASN A 189 -21.12 2.77 10.90
CA ASN A 189 -22.29 3.54 10.43
C ASN A 189 -22.69 4.71 11.34
N SER A 190 -22.07 4.84 12.52
CA SER A 190 -22.36 5.92 13.47
C SER A 190 -21.25 6.01 14.51
N SER A 191 -20.98 7.20 15.01
CA SER A 191 -19.99 7.44 16.07
C SER A 191 -20.51 8.42 17.13
N CYS A 192 -19.69 8.68 18.14
CA CYS A 192 -19.82 9.76 19.11
C CYS A 192 -18.44 10.41 19.33
N ALA A 193 -18.34 11.49 20.10
CA ALA A 193 -17.03 12.05 20.47
C ALA A 193 -16.24 11.06 21.36
N ASP A 194 -14.91 11.09 21.27
CA ASP A 194 -13.99 10.40 22.18
C ASP A 194 -13.39 11.37 23.23
N VAL A 195 -13.14 12.61 22.81
CA VAL A 195 -12.57 13.67 23.64
C VAL A 195 -13.39 14.93 23.43
N LEU A 196 -13.68 15.65 24.52
CA LEU A 196 -14.34 16.95 24.52
C LEU A 196 -13.36 17.96 25.13
N LEU A 197 -13.08 19.03 24.40
CA LEU A 197 -12.22 20.13 24.86
C LEU A 197 -13.10 21.32 25.24
N PHE A 198 -12.92 21.84 26.46
CA PHE A 198 -13.60 23.04 26.92
C PHE A 198 -12.64 24.22 26.81
N ALA A 199 -13.04 25.28 26.10
CA ALA A 199 -12.24 26.49 25.96
C ALA A 199 -12.34 27.34 27.22
N THR A 200 -11.24 27.98 27.62
CA THR A 200 -11.25 28.95 28.73
C THR A 200 -12.15 30.16 28.42
N TYR A 201 -12.31 30.51 27.15
CA TYR A 201 -13.22 31.56 26.71
C TYR A 201 -13.95 31.20 25.41
N LYS A 202 -13.33 31.47 24.25
CA LYS A 202 -13.97 31.26 22.94
C LYS A 202 -12.94 31.03 21.85
N TRP A 203 -13.04 29.88 21.18
CA TRP A 203 -12.25 29.61 19.97
C TRP A 203 -12.89 30.22 18.73
N ASN A 204 -12.05 30.80 17.88
CA ASN A 204 -12.40 31.15 16.51
C ASN A 204 -12.12 29.94 15.62
N VAL A 205 -13.16 29.18 15.30
CA VAL A 205 -13.05 27.93 14.51
C VAL A 205 -13.32 28.20 13.04
N SER A 206 -12.51 27.61 12.15
CA SER A 206 -12.69 27.69 10.70
C SER A 206 -13.83 26.79 10.22
N ARG A 207 -14.12 26.83 8.91
CA ARG A 207 -14.91 25.77 8.27
C ARG A 207 -14.11 24.45 8.26
N PRO A 208 -14.77 23.29 8.20
CA PRO A 208 -14.09 22.00 8.09
C PRO A 208 -13.17 21.94 6.87
N SER A 209 -11.95 21.44 7.06
CA SER A 209 -10.92 21.22 6.03
C SER A 209 -10.15 19.93 6.33
N LEU A 210 -9.34 19.45 5.39
CA LEU A 210 -8.44 18.32 5.63
C LEU A 210 -7.23 18.75 6.46
N LEU A 211 -6.58 17.78 7.12
CA LEU A 211 -5.43 18.03 7.98
C LEU A 211 -4.23 18.63 7.22
N ALA A 212 -4.05 18.24 5.95
CA ALA A 212 -2.94 18.67 5.11
C ALA A 212 -3.31 19.85 4.19
N ASP A 213 -4.52 20.40 4.29
CA ASP A 213 -4.90 21.56 3.50
C ASP A 213 -4.07 22.77 3.95
N SER A 214 -3.41 23.42 2.98
CA SER A 214 -2.81 24.73 3.18
C SER A 214 -3.82 25.82 2.76
N LYS A 215 -3.72 26.97 3.42
CA LYS A 215 -4.73 28.05 3.48
C LYS A 215 -5.25 28.53 2.12
#